data_AF-X1UPU9-F1
#
_entry.id   AF-X1UPU9-F1
#
_cell.length_a   1.000
_cell.length_b   1.000
_cell.length_c   1.000
_cell.angle_alpha   90.00
_cell.angle_beta   90.00
_cell.angle_gamma   90.00
#
_symmetry.space_group_name_H-M   'P 1'
#
loop_
_entity.id
_entity.type
_entity.pdbx_description
1 polymer ?
#
loop_
_entity_poly.entity_id
_entity_poly.type
_entity_poly.pdbx_seq_one_letter_code
_entity_poly.pdbx_strand_id
1 'polypeptide(L)'
;YQVHNFDPDTPQEETMRALDDLVRQGKVRYIGCSNYSGWQLMKAMSISDKRGWERFVTLQALYSLLARDLENEMVPLCLDQRMGILVWSPLSGGFLSGKYRRGKPKPKGTRLTAPQPRFLQLDEEKGFDIVEELDKIAKVHNATVAQA
;
A
#
# COMPACT_ATOMS: atom_id res chain seq x y z
N TYR A 1 12.43 -9.08 -3.31
CA TYR A 1 11.67 -8.91 -4.56
C TYR A 1 10.20 -8.85 -4.21
N GLN A 2 9.41 -7.99 -4.87
CA GLN A 2 7.98 -7.87 -4.61
C GLN A 2 7.19 -8.27 -5.85
N VAL A 3 6.24 -9.18 -5.71
CA VAL A 3 5.22 -9.42 -6.74
C VAL A 3 4.29 -8.20 -6.77
N HIS A 4 4.24 -7.49 -7.89
CA HIS A 4 3.59 -6.17 -7.96
C HIS A 4 2.06 -6.23 -7.81
N ASN A 5 1.43 -7.25 -8.40
CA ASN A 5 -0.01 -7.50 -8.35
C ASN A 5 -0.26 -9.00 -8.34
N PHE A 6 -1.42 -9.40 -7.83
CA PHE A 6 -1.89 -10.77 -8.01
C PHE A 6 -2.16 -11.04 -9.50
N ASP A 7 -1.65 -12.15 -10.01
CA ASP A 7 -1.91 -12.65 -11.35
C ASP A 7 -2.95 -13.79 -11.29
N PRO A 8 -4.16 -13.61 -11.84
CA PRO A 8 -5.18 -14.66 -11.83
C PRO A 8 -4.93 -15.80 -12.83
N ASP A 9 -4.06 -15.58 -13.83
CA ASP A 9 -3.83 -16.55 -14.91
C ASP A 9 -2.68 -17.52 -14.58
N THR A 10 -1.81 -17.15 -13.64
CA THR A 10 -0.72 -17.99 -13.15
C THR A 10 -1.10 -18.68 -11.82
N PRO A 11 -1.08 -20.02 -11.74
CA PRO A 11 -1.27 -20.72 -10.47
C PRO A 11 -0.27 -20.23 -9.41
N GLN A 12 -0.76 -20.02 -8.19
CA GLN A 12 0.11 -19.49 -7.12
C GLN A 12 1.28 -20.42 -6.80
N GLU A 13 1.11 -21.74 -6.95
CA GLU A 13 2.18 -22.72 -6.78
C GLU A 13 3.35 -22.46 -7.75
N GLU A 14 3.07 -22.06 -8.98
CA GLU A 14 4.10 -21.73 -9.97
C GLU A 14 4.86 -20.47 -9.56
N THR A 15 4.12 -19.41 -9.18
CA THR A 15 4.71 -18.17 -8.69
C THR A 15 5.58 -18.41 -7.46
N MET A 16 5.06 -19.13 -6.46
CA MET A 16 5.80 -19.40 -5.21
C MET A 16 7.02 -20.30 -5.44
N ARG A 17 6.94 -21.29 -6.33
CA ARG A 17 8.11 -22.10 -6.72
C ARG A 17 9.19 -21.24 -7.35
N ALA A 18 8.83 -20.39 -8.31
CA ALA A 18 9.77 -19.53 -9.00
C ALA A 18 10.46 -18.56 -8.04
N LEU A 19 9.72 -18.00 -7.09
CA LEU A 19 10.26 -17.12 -6.05
C LEU A 19 11.21 -17.85 -5.10
N ASP A 20 10.86 -19.06 -4.67
CA ASP A 20 11.74 -19.92 -3.86
C ASP A 20 13.04 -20.25 -4.60
N ASP A 21 12.96 -20.59 -5.89
CA ASP A 21 14.13 -20.83 -6.74
C ASP A 21 15.05 -19.60 -6.80
N LEU A 22 14.49 -18.40 -6.96
CA LEU A 22 15.27 -17.17 -6.98
C LEU A 22 15.98 -16.90 -5.65
N VAL A 23 15.36 -17.22 -4.52
CA VAL A 23 15.99 -17.10 -3.20
C VAL A 23 17.09 -18.14 -3.03
N ARG A 24 16.83 -19.40 -3.36
CA ARG A 24 17.83 -20.50 -3.29
C ARG A 24 19.03 -20.27 -4.19
N GLN A 25 18.82 -19.66 -5.37
CA GLN A 25 19.89 -19.25 -6.27
C GLN A 25 20.67 -18.02 -5.77
N GLY A 26 20.25 -17.40 -4.66
CA GLY A 26 20.89 -16.21 -4.09
C GLY A 26 20.64 -14.92 -4.85
N LYS A 27 19.73 -14.92 -5.83
CA LYS A 27 19.37 -13.74 -6.65
C LYS A 27 18.48 -12.78 -5.88
N VAL A 28 17.71 -13.30 -4.92
CA VAL A 28 16.82 -12.54 -4.05
C VAL A 28 17.09 -12.97 -2.61
N ARG A 29 17.01 -12.03 -1.65
CA ARG A 29 17.15 -12.34 -0.21
C ARG A 29 15.81 -12.63 0.46
N TYR A 30 14.80 -11.83 0.16
CA TYR A 30 13.46 -11.92 0.73
C TYR A 30 12.41 -11.62 -0.32
N ILE A 31 11.23 -12.21 -0.16
CA ILE A 31 10.09 -12.03 -1.05
C ILE A 31 8.92 -11.36 -0.34
N GLY A 32 8.17 -10.57 -1.08
CA GLY A 32 6.94 -9.93 -0.65
C GLY A 32 5.95 -9.81 -1.80
N CYS A 33 4.78 -9.29 -1.51
CA CYS A 33 3.73 -9.08 -2.50
C CYS A 33 3.10 -7.70 -2.34
N SER A 34 2.36 -7.27 -3.36
CA SER A 34 1.61 -6.03 -3.38
C SER A 34 0.25 -6.27 -4.01
N ASN A 35 -0.77 -5.58 -3.49
CA ASN A 35 -2.15 -5.59 -4.02
C ASN A 35 -2.78 -7.00 -4.11
N TYR A 36 -2.55 -7.83 -3.09
CA TYR A 36 -3.26 -9.10 -2.89
C TYR A 36 -4.46 -8.89 -1.96
N SER A 37 -5.56 -9.63 -2.20
CA SER A 37 -6.62 -9.81 -1.20
C SER A 37 -6.18 -10.77 -0.10
N GLY A 38 -6.81 -10.73 1.08
CA GLY A 38 -6.36 -11.54 2.21
C GLY A 38 -6.42 -13.04 1.94
N TRP A 39 -7.47 -13.53 1.29
CA TRP A 39 -7.56 -14.94 0.89
C TRP A 39 -6.48 -15.36 -0.12
N GLN A 40 -6.08 -14.47 -1.04
CA GLN A 40 -5.02 -14.76 -2.02
C GLN A 40 -3.68 -14.87 -1.32
N LEU A 41 -3.39 -13.94 -0.41
CA LEU A 41 -2.17 -13.93 0.38
C LEU A 41 -2.09 -15.15 1.29
N MET A 42 -3.15 -15.47 2.04
CA MET A 42 -3.17 -16.66 2.88
C MET A 42 -3.05 -17.97 2.09
N LYS A 43 -3.61 -18.04 0.87
CA LYS A 43 -3.39 -19.18 -0.02
C LYS A 43 -1.91 -19.34 -0.37
N ALA A 44 -1.20 -18.26 -0.72
CA ALA A 44 0.22 -18.30 -1.04
C ALA A 44 1.07 -18.72 0.18
N MET A 45 0.72 -18.21 1.36
CA MET A 45 1.38 -18.56 2.62
C MET A 45 1.18 -20.05 2.96
N SER A 46 -0.04 -20.56 2.80
CA SER A 46 -0.36 -21.98 3.00
C SER A 46 0.37 -22.91 2.03
N ILE A 47 0.51 -22.52 0.75
CA ILE A 47 1.31 -23.26 -0.23
C ILE A 47 2.77 -23.34 0.23
N SER A 48 3.33 -22.22 0.68
CA SER A 48 4.71 -22.15 1.14
C SER A 48 4.95 -23.04 2.34
N ASP A 49 4.06 -23.00 3.34
CA ASP A 49 4.12 -23.85 4.53
C ASP A 49 4.06 -25.34 4.18
N LYS A 50 3.12 -25.71 3.30
CA LYS A 50 2.94 -27.10 2.88
C LYS A 50 4.14 -27.65 2.11
N ARG A 51 4.85 -26.79 1.36
CA ARG A 51 5.96 -27.19 0.50
C ARG A 51 7.34 -26.93 1.10
N GLY A 52 7.42 -26.24 2.24
CA GLY A 52 8.68 -25.79 2.83
C GLY A 52 9.39 -24.76 1.94
N TRP A 53 8.63 -23.92 1.24
CA TRP A 53 9.18 -22.83 0.42
C TRP A 53 9.24 -21.52 1.20
N GLU A 54 10.02 -20.58 0.68
CA GLU A 54 10.07 -19.22 1.21
C GLU A 54 8.68 -18.57 1.31
N ARG A 55 8.41 -17.91 2.44
CA ARG A 55 7.16 -17.18 2.71
C ARG A 55 7.30 -15.71 2.32
N PHE A 56 6.18 -15.06 2.02
CA PHE A 56 6.16 -13.60 1.95
C PHE A 56 6.40 -12.99 3.33
N VAL A 57 7.35 -12.05 3.42
CA VAL A 57 7.66 -11.34 4.68
C VAL A 57 7.15 -9.90 4.70
N THR A 58 6.71 -9.38 3.55
CA THR A 58 6.15 -8.03 3.44
C THR A 58 4.96 -7.96 2.50
N LEU A 59 3.99 -7.12 2.87
CA LEU A 59 2.92 -6.65 2.00
C LEU A 59 3.15 -5.16 1.68
N GLN A 60 3.27 -4.82 0.41
CA GLN A 60 3.21 -3.43 -0.04
C GLN A 60 1.76 -3.05 -0.37
N ALA A 61 1.22 -2.03 0.30
CA ALA A 61 -0.20 -1.69 0.19
C ALA A 61 -0.49 -0.18 0.34
N LEU A 62 -1.62 0.24 -0.24
CA LEU A 62 -2.15 1.58 -0.08
C LEU A 62 -2.57 1.77 1.37
N TYR A 63 -2.03 2.79 2.01
CA TYR A 63 -2.50 3.18 3.33
C TYR A 63 -2.27 4.66 3.56
N SER A 64 -3.32 5.37 3.95
CA SER A 64 -3.29 6.80 4.27
C SER A 64 -4.52 7.14 5.10
N LEU A 65 -4.59 8.32 5.71
CA LEU A 65 -5.79 8.74 6.44
C LEU A 65 -7.06 8.73 5.58
N LEU A 66 -6.92 8.88 4.25
CA LEU A 66 -8.03 8.85 3.30
C LEU A 66 -8.36 7.44 2.79
N ALA A 67 -7.43 6.48 2.91
CA ALA A 67 -7.59 5.10 2.42
C ALA A 67 -7.13 4.12 3.49
N ARG A 68 -8.09 3.59 4.26
CA ARG A 68 -7.87 2.77 5.46
C ARG A 68 -8.45 1.36 5.35
N ASP A 69 -8.92 0.95 4.17
CA ASP A 69 -9.54 -0.36 3.94
C ASP A 69 -8.63 -1.53 4.33
N LEU A 70 -7.32 -1.32 4.29
CA LEU A 70 -6.30 -2.26 4.73
C LEU A 70 -6.55 -2.77 6.16
N GLU A 71 -7.12 -1.94 7.04
CA GLU A 71 -7.38 -2.27 8.44
C GLU A 71 -8.43 -3.35 8.63
N ASN A 72 -9.33 -3.53 7.65
CA ASN A 72 -10.44 -4.48 7.76
C ASN A 72 -9.97 -5.94 7.72
N GLU A 73 -8.91 -6.25 6.97
CA GLU A 73 -8.48 -7.64 6.74
C GLU A 73 -6.95 -7.77 6.72
N MET A 74 -6.26 -6.90 5.98
CA MET A 74 -4.85 -7.07 5.68
C MET A 74 -3.94 -6.71 6.86
N VAL A 75 -4.27 -5.70 7.67
CA VAL A 75 -3.51 -5.38 8.89
C VAL A 75 -3.58 -6.54 9.90
N PRO A 76 -4.77 -7.06 10.28
CA PRO A 76 -4.87 -8.26 11.12
C PRO A 76 -4.11 -9.46 10.55
N LEU A 77 -4.24 -9.74 9.25
CA LEU A 77 -3.51 -10.82 8.58
C LEU A 77 -2.00 -10.64 8.71
N CYS A 78 -1.47 -9.44 8.42
CA CYS A 78 -0.04 -9.18 8.51
C CYS A 78 0.49 -9.33 9.95
N LEU A 79 -0.29 -8.92 10.95
CA LEU A 79 0.07 -9.12 12.36
C LEU A 79 0.14 -10.60 12.73
N ASP A 80 -0.90 -11.36 12.37
CA ASP A 80 -0.98 -12.81 12.63
C ASP A 80 0.15 -13.59 11.94
N GLN A 81 0.39 -13.28 10.66
CA GLN A 81 1.40 -13.95 9.84
C GLN A 81 2.81 -13.35 9.97
N ARG A 82 2.99 -12.36 10.86
CA ARG A 82 4.27 -11.66 11.14
C ARG A 82 4.91 -11.03 9.90
N MET A 83 4.09 -10.40 9.06
CA MET A 83 4.52 -9.66 7.87
C MET A 83 4.66 -8.16 8.17
N GLY A 84 5.65 -7.53 7.54
CA GLY A 84 5.76 -6.07 7.53
C GLY A 84 4.86 -5.43 6.47
N ILE A 85 4.34 -4.23 6.74
CA ILE A 85 3.58 -3.45 5.75
C ILE A 85 4.46 -2.34 5.20
N LEU A 86 4.65 -2.34 3.87
CA LEU A 86 5.37 -1.30 3.14
C LEU A 86 4.35 -0.36 2.48
N VAL A 87 4.04 0.74 3.17
CA VAL A 87 3.00 1.68 2.73
C VAL A 87 3.41 2.39 1.44
N TRP A 88 2.51 2.40 0.46
CA TRP A 88 2.60 3.29 -0.69
C TRP A 88 1.50 4.36 -0.66
N SER A 89 1.82 5.52 -1.26
CA SER A 89 0.96 6.72 -1.25
C SER A 89 0.43 7.14 0.13
N PRO A 90 1.29 7.32 1.16
CA PRO A 90 0.86 7.77 2.49
C PRO A 90 0.14 9.12 2.48
N LEU A 91 0.42 9.96 1.47
CA LEU A 91 -0.23 11.25 1.27
C LEU A 91 -1.33 11.22 0.19
N SER A 92 -1.83 10.03 -0.18
CA SER A 92 -2.88 9.83 -1.19
C SER A 92 -2.58 10.55 -2.51
N GLY A 93 -1.44 10.25 -3.13
CA GLY A 93 -0.99 10.94 -4.34
C GLY A 93 -0.54 12.40 -4.13
N GLY A 94 -0.42 12.83 -2.87
CA GLY A 94 -0.09 14.19 -2.46
C GLY A 94 -1.31 15.03 -2.08
N PHE A 95 -2.52 14.47 -2.09
CA PHE A 95 -3.73 15.14 -1.63
C PHE A 95 -3.57 15.63 -0.18
N LEU A 96 -3.10 14.75 0.70
CA LEU A 96 -2.90 15.01 2.14
C LEU A 96 -1.61 15.80 2.44
N SER A 97 -1.02 16.49 1.46
CA SER A 97 0.18 17.31 1.70
C SER A 97 -0.12 18.71 2.25
N GLY A 98 -1.38 19.12 2.24
CA GLY A 98 -1.77 20.48 2.59
C GLY A 98 -1.70 21.50 1.44
N LYS A 99 -1.39 21.10 0.20
CA LYS A 99 -1.37 22.03 -0.94
C LYS A 99 -2.71 22.21 -1.66
N TYR A 100 -3.67 21.33 -1.41
CA TYR A 100 -5.02 21.42 -1.95
C TYR A 100 -5.98 21.93 -0.88
N ARG A 101 -6.85 22.86 -1.24
CA ARG A 101 -7.79 23.50 -0.30
C ARG A 101 -9.18 23.58 -0.94
N ARG A 102 -10.21 23.37 -0.12
CA ARG A 102 -11.61 23.46 -0.52
C ARG A 102 -11.90 24.81 -1.17
N GLY A 103 -12.61 24.81 -2.29
CA GLY A 103 -12.97 26.02 -3.03
C GLY A 103 -11.80 26.83 -3.62
N LYS A 104 -10.56 26.30 -3.60
CA LYS A 104 -9.41 26.95 -4.23
C LYS A 104 -9.01 26.23 -5.52
N PRO A 105 -8.48 26.96 -6.52
CA PRO A 105 -7.95 26.32 -7.72
C PRO A 105 -6.80 25.37 -7.35
N LYS A 106 -6.80 24.18 -7.95
CA LYS A 106 -5.73 23.19 -7.75
C LYS A 106 -4.41 23.78 -8.27
N PRO A 107 -3.29 23.73 -7.49
CA PRO A 107 -2.03 24.31 -7.94
C PRO A 107 -1.53 23.66 -9.24
N LYS A 108 -0.99 24.48 -10.15
CA LYS A 108 -0.43 24.03 -11.43
C LYS A 108 0.80 23.13 -11.21
N GLY A 109 1.05 22.23 -12.16
CA GLY A 109 2.22 21.34 -12.12
C GLY A 109 2.14 20.25 -11.03
N THR A 110 0.97 20.07 -10.42
CA THR A 110 0.78 19.03 -9.41
C THR A 110 0.18 17.75 -10.02
N ARG A 111 0.36 16.62 -9.33
CA ARG A 111 -0.15 15.31 -9.79
C ARG A 111 -1.66 15.30 -10.06
N LEU A 112 -2.46 16.04 -9.28
CA LEU A 112 -3.91 16.15 -9.51
C LEU A 112 -4.28 16.94 -10.77
N THR A 113 -3.37 17.78 -11.28
CA THR A 113 -3.55 18.57 -12.51
C THR A 113 -2.86 17.93 -13.72
N ALA A 114 -2.20 16.77 -13.52
CA ALA A 114 -1.54 16.06 -14.61
C ALA A 114 -2.57 15.42 -15.56
N PRO A 115 -2.29 15.33 -16.87
CA PRO A 115 -3.22 14.77 -17.86
C PRO A 115 -3.38 13.25 -17.78
N GLN A 116 -2.60 12.58 -16.92
CA GLN A 116 -2.57 11.13 -16.82
C GLN A 116 -3.78 10.62 -16.01
N PRO A 117 -4.33 9.44 -16.36
CA PRO A 117 -5.39 8.80 -15.59
C PRO A 117 -4.98 8.62 -14.12
N ARG A 118 -5.90 8.91 -13.21
CA ARG A 118 -5.67 8.71 -11.78
C ARG A 118 -5.89 7.24 -11.43
N PHE A 119 -4.83 6.58 -10.96
CA PHE A 119 -4.92 5.24 -10.39
C PHE A 119 -5.63 5.23 -9.02
N LEU A 120 -5.55 6.33 -8.26
CA LEU A 120 -6.23 6.49 -6.98
C LEU A 120 -7.57 7.19 -7.19
N GLN A 121 -8.66 6.50 -6.85
CA GLN A 121 -9.96 7.10 -6.65
C GLN A 121 -10.02 7.67 -5.23
N LEU A 122 -10.25 8.99 -5.12
CA LEU A 122 -10.25 9.71 -3.85
C LEU A 122 -11.61 10.35 -3.65
N ASP A 123 -12.14 10.22 -2.44
CA ASP A 123 -13.22 11.08 -1.95
C ASP A 123 -12.61 12.44 -1.60
N GLU A 124 -12.76 13.43 -2.49
CA GLU A 124 -12.14 14.75 -2.32
C GLU A 124 -12.75 15.51 -1.13
N GLU A 125 -14.05 15.38 -0.86
CA GLU A 125 -14.70 16.09 0.26
C GLU A 125 -14.19 15.56 1.61
N LYS A 126 -14.19 14.23 1.78
CA LYS A 126 -13.57 13.60 2.95
C LYS A 126 -12.08 13.97 3.06
N GLY A 127 -11.39 14.04 1.93
CA GLY A 127 -9.99 14.46 1.89
C GLY A 127 -9.79 15.87 2.41
N PHE A 128 -10.67 16.82 2.04
CA PHE A 128 -10.59 18.20 2.53
C PHE A 128 -10.87 18.28 4.03
N ASP A 129 -11.87 17.56 4.53
CA ASP A 129 -12.16 17.47 5.97
C ASP A 129 -10.92 17.02 6.77
N ILE A 130 -10.23 15.97 6.28
CA ILE A 130 -9.00 15.46 6.89
C ILE A 130 -7.89 16.52 6.85
N VAL A 131 -7.67 17.16 5.70
CA VAL A 131 -6.61 18.16 5.53
C VAL A 131 -6.81 19.37 6.45
N GLU A 132 -8.05 19.83 6.61
CA GLU A 132 -8.40 20.93 7.51
C GLU A 132 -8.15 20.56 8.98
N GLU A 133 -8.39 19.31 9.37
CA GLU A 133 -8.08 18.84 10.72
C GLU A 133 -6.57 18.66 10.95
N LEU A 134 -5.84 18.13 9.97
CA LEU A 134 -4.39 18.02 10.01
C LEU A 134 -3.73 19.40 10.14
N ASP A 135 -4.27 20.45 9.54
CA ASP A 135 -3.78 21.83 9.72
C ASP A 135 -3.83 22.28 11.19
N LYS A 136 -4.83 21.84 11.96
CA LYS A 136 -4.94 22.16 13.39
C LYS A 136 -3.92 21.36 14.19
N ILE A 137 -3.83 20.05 13.95
CA ILE A 137 -2.90 19.14 14.63
C ILE A 137 -1.46 19.56 14.36
N ALA A 138 -1.12 19.84 13.10
CA ALA A 138 0.21 20.24 12.68
C ALA A 138 0.70 21.51 13.41
N LYS A 139 -0.18 22.50 13.65
CA LYS A 139 0.16 23.71 14.42
C LYS A 139 0.51 23.40 15.87
N VAL A 140 -0.22 22.50 16.51
CA VAL A 140 0.04 22.08 17.90
C VAL A 140 1.41 21.40 18.01
N HIS A 141 1.80 20.63 16.99
CA HIS A 141 3.04 19.86 16.98
C HIS A 141 4.22 20.56 16.25
N ASN A 142 4.05 21.82 15.83
CA ASN A 142 5.04 22.56 15.02
C ASN A 142 5.54 21.76 13.79
N ALA A 143 4.59 21.12 13.11
CA ALA A 143 4.81 20.28 11.94
C ALA A 143 4.10 20.85 10.70
N THR A 144 4.38 20.27 9.54
CA THR A 144 3.57 20.50 8.32
C THR A 144 2.43 19.48 8.24
N VAL A 145 1.38 19.77 7.46
CA VAL A 145 0.28 18.81 7.20
C VAL A 145 0.80 17.47 6.65
N ALA A 146 1.90 17.46 5.91
CA ALA A 146 2.48 16.23 5.38
C ALA A 146 3.25 15.41 6.43
N GLN A 147 3.58 16.01 7.58
CA GLN A 147 4.28 15.36 8.70
C GLN A 147 3.34 14.98 9.85
N ALA A 148 2.19 15.63 9.97
CA ALA A 148 1.14 15.35 10.95
C ALA A 148 0.31 14.12 10.54
#